data_AF-B3SEP6-F1
#
_entry.id   AF-B3SEP6-F1
#
_cell.length_a   1.000
_cell.length_b   1.000
_cell.length_c   1.000
_cell.angle_alpha   90.00
_cell.angle_beta   90.00
_cell.angle_gamma   90.00
#
_symmetry.space_group_name_H-M   'P 1'
#
loop_
_entity.id
_entity.type
_entity.pdbx_description
1 polymer ?
#
loop_
_entity_poly.entity_id
_entity_poly.type
_entity_poly.pdbx_seq_one_letter_code
_entity_poly.pdbx_strand_id
1 'polypeptide(L)'
;MAFTALAVHNWLLYLLKLSIISVSCRFIINRWKNWWIRTIFTLILLALFAAVIYAGPISLTLMVMCIQIRCFYEIIAVGHKKYREENLPFFRSLSWSFVATVNYFLYGESLSQYFQNFLQKDEILQPLASYHRFISFMMYLCCFVLFVLTLKKGYYMVQFALFGWTHIIILLLVAQSHLMIQNIFEGLIW
;
A
#
# COMPACT_ATOMS: atom_id res chain seq x y z
N MET A 1 -22.05 -33.93 61.88
CA MET A 1 -20.84 -33.12 61.56
C MET A 1 -19.83 -33.81 60.63
N ALA A 2 -20.12 -34.97 60.03
CA ALA A 2 -19.19 -35.65 59.11
C ALA A 2 -19.42 -35.38 57.61
N PHE A 3 -20.59 -34.82 57.24
CA PHE A 3 -20.97 -34.63 55.83
C PHE A 3 -20.31 -33.41 55.15
N THR A 4 -19.83 -32.44 55.94
CA THR A 4 -19.17 -31.23 55.42
C THR A 4 -17.69 -31.44 55.12
N ALA A 5 -17.03 -32.40 55.77
CA ALA A 5 -15.60 -32.67 55.57
C ALA A 5 -15.28 -33.37 54.24
N LEU A 6 -16.14 -34.32 53.81
CA LEU A 6 -15.99 -35.02 52.52
C LEU A 6 -16.25 -34.12 51.30
N ALA A 7 -17.17 -33.16 51.42
CA ALA A 7 -17.46 -32.19 50.37
C ALA A 7 -16.29 -31.23 50.11
N VAL A 8 -15.59 -30.80 51.16
CA VAL A 8 -14.45 -29.88 51.09
C VAL A 8 -13.21 -30.55 50.48
N HIS A 9 -12.95 -31.82 50.81
CA HIS A 9 -11.83 -32.57 50.25
C HIS A 9 -11.97 -32.81 48.73
N ASN A 10 -13.17 -33.17 48.25
CA ASN A 10 -13.43 -33.31 46.81
C ASN A 10 -13.40 -31.98 46.06
N TRP A 11 -13.78 -30.89 46.71
CA TRP A 11 -13.67 -29.53 46.16
C TRP A 11 -12.22 -29.08 45.97
N LEU A 12 -11.35 -29.37 46.94
CA LEU A 12 -9.92 -29.05 46.85
C LEU A 12 -9.20 -29.85 45.75
N LEU A 13 -9.55 -31.12 45.55
CA LEU A 13 -9.02 -31.92 44.43
C LEU A 13 -9.50 -31.41 43.07
N TYR A 14 -10.73 -30.88 42.97
CA TYR A 14 -11.23 -30.23 41.75
C TYR A 14 -10.49 -28.94 41.45
N LEU A 15 -10.23 -28.11 42.46
CA LEU A 15 -9.46 -26.87 42.32
C LEU A 15 -8.00 -27.12 41.96
N LEU A 16 -7.37 -28.17 42.51
CA LEU A 16 -6.01 -28.58 42.12
C LEU A 16 -5.94 -29.09 40.67
N LYS A 17 -6.92 -29.90 40.22
CA LYS A 17 -7.02 -30.32 38.82
C LYS A 17 -7.21 -29.13 37.87
N LEU A 18 -8.08 -28.17 38.21
CA LEU A 18 -8.32 -26.95 37.42
C LEU A 18 -7.09 -26.04 37.36
N SER A 19 -6.35 -25.89 38.45
CA SER A 19 -5.12 -25.08 38.47
C SER A 19 -4.02 -25.70 37.59
N ILE A 20 -3.80 -27.02 37.66
CA ILE A 20 -2.76 -27.70 36.87
C ILE A 20 -3.10 -27.72 35.37
N ILE A 21 -4.37 -27.88 35.00
CA ILE A 21 -4.85 -27.84 33.61
C ILE A 21 -4.77 -26.41 33.04
N SER A 22 -5.07 -25.38 33.85
CA SER A 22 -4.99 -23.98 33.42
C SER A 22 -3.55 -23.48 33.28
N VAL A 23 -2.61 -23.95 34.10
CA VAL A 23 -1.18 -23.61 34.02
C VAL A 23 -0.51 -24.30 32.83
N SER A 24 -0.84 -25.58 32.57
CA SER A 24 -0.34 -26.30 31.39
C SER A 24 -0.89 -25.71 30.06
N CYS A 25 -2.16 -25.31 30.03
CA CYS A 25 -2.75 -24.62 28.86
C CYS A 25 -2.17 -23.21 28.62
N ARG A 26 -1.90 -22.43 29.67
CA ARG A 26 -1.39 -21.06 29.53
C ARG A 26 0.06 -21.01 29.03
N PHE A 27 0.84 -22.07 29.22
CA PHE A 27 2.21 -22.18 28.70
C PHE A 27 2.27 -22.51 27.18
N ILE A 28 1.22 -23.14 26.63
CA ILE A 28 1.13 -23.51 25.20
C ILE A 28 0.66 -22.33 24.32
N ILE A 29 -0.17 -21.43 24.85
CA ILE A 29 -0.84 -20.35 24.09
C ILE A 29 0.14 -19.30 23.50
N ASN A 30 1.34 -19.11 24.07
CA ASN A 30 2.27 -18.10 23.56
C ASN A 30 3.15 -18.61 22.40
N ARG A 31 3.44 -19.92 22.33
CA ARG A 31 4.24 -20.52 21.24
C ARG A 31 3.47 -20.66 19.93
N TRP A 32 2.17 -20.96 20.01
CA TRP A 32 1.32 -21.22 18.84
C TRP A 32 0.62 -19.97 18.29
N LYS A 33 0.55 -18.89 19.07
CA LYS A 33 0.00 -17.60 18.64
C LYS A 33 0.66 -17.09 17.35
N ASN A 34 1.98 -17.10 17.26
CA ASN A 34 2.70 -16.65 16.05
C ASN A 34 2.39 -17.50 14.82
N TRP A 35 2.23 -18.82 15.00
CA TRP A 35 1.91 -19.72 13.89
C TRP A 35 0.47 -19.54 13.41
N TRP A 36 -0.45 -19.30 14.35
CA TRP A 36 -1.85 -19.01 14.06
C TRP A 36 -2.03 -17.66 13.36
N ILE A 37 -1.34 -16.62 13.85
CA ILE A 37 -1.33 -15.28 13.23
C ILE A 37 -0.82 -15.38 11.79
N ARG A 38 0.27 -16.11 11.55
CA ARG A 38 0.81 -16.33 10.20
C ARG A 38 -0.19 -17.01 9.27
N THR A 39 -0.91 -18.03 9.77
CA THR A 39 -1.89 -18.79 8.98
C THR A 39 -3.13 -17.97 8.64
N ILE A 40 -3.60 -17.14 9.57
CA ILE A 40 -4.72 -16.22 9.31
C ILE A 40 -4.35 -15.21 8.22
N PHE A 41 -3.16 -14.61 8.26
CA PHE A 41 -2.74 -13.65 7.23
C PHE A 41 -2.63 -14.27 5.83
N THR A 42 -2.14 -15.51 5.73
CA THR A 42 -2.09 -16.21 4.43
C THR A 42 -3.48 -16.54 3.91
N LEU A 43 -4.40 -16.95 4.78
CA LEU A 43 -5.80 -17.21 4.39
C LEU A 43 -6.51 -15.93 3.96
N ILE A 44 -6.28 -14.81 4.65
CA ILE A 44 -6.81 -13.49 4.27
C ILE A 44 -6.27 -13.06 2.90
N LEU A 45 -4.96 -13.21 2.66
CA LEU A 45 -4.34 -12.83 1.39
C LEU A 45 -4.90 -13.66 0.23
N LEU A 46 -5.09 -14.97 0.43
CA LEU A 46 -5.69 -15.86 -0.55
C LEU A 46 -7.15 -15.48 -0.85
N ALA A 47 -7.94 -15.23 0.20
CA ALA A 47 -9.34 -14.86 0.07
C ALA A 47 -9.51 -13.50 -0.65
N LEU A 48 -8.68 -12.51 -0.29
CA LEU A 48 -8.69 -11.18 -0.92
C LEU A 48 -8.32 -11.28 -2.40
N PHE A 49 -7.29 -12.05 -2.74
CA PHE A 49 -6.88 -12.26 -4.12
C PHE A 49 -7.99 -12.94 -4.95
N ALA A 50 -8.61 -13.99 -4.41
CA ALA A 50 -9.72 -14.67 -5.08
C ALA A 50 -10.94 -13.74 -5.27
N ALA A 51 -11.28 -12.92 -4.27
CA ALA A 51 -12.36 -11.95 -4.37
C ALA A 51 -12.09 -10.88 -5.45
N VAL A 52 -10.85 -10.42 -5.58
CA VAL A 52 -10.47 -9.41 -6.57
C VAL A 52 -10.50 -9.98 -8.00
N ILE A 53 -10.12 -11.23 -8.20
CA ILE A 53 -10.27 -11.93 -9.48
C ILE A 53 -11.75 -12.06 -9.87
N TYR A 54 -12.62 -12.41 -8.92
CA TYR A 54 -14.06 -12.53 -9.17
C TYR A 54 -14.71 -11.20 -9.57
N ALA A 55 -14.23 -10.08 -9.04
CA ALA A 55 -14.73 -8.74 -9.37
C ALA A 55 -14.28 -8.20 -10.75
N GLY A 56 -13.37 -8.90 -11.44
CA GLY A 56 -12.97 -8.63 -12.83
C GLY A 56 -11.67 -7.83 -13.02
N PRO A 57 -11.39 -7.34 -14.25
CA PRO A 57 -10.12 -6.67 -14.57
C PRO A 57 -9.95 -5.27 -13.95
N ILE A 58 -11.06 -4.56 -13.73
CA ILE A 58 -11.05 -3.21 -13.16
C ILE A 58 -10.62 -3.25 -11.69
N SER A 59 -11.12 -4.22 -10.91
CA SER A 59 -10.71 -4.43 -9.51
C SER A 59 -9.23 -4.80 -9.40
N LEU A 60 -8.71 -5.60 -10.33
CA LEU A 60 -7.28 -5.94 -10.39
C LEU A 60 -6.42 -4.70 -10.64
N THR A 61 -6.81 -3.85 -11.59
CA THR A 61 -6.12 -2.58 -11.88
C THR A 61 -6.09 -1.68 -10.64
N LEU A 62 -7.22 -1.56 -9.92
CA LEU A 62 -7.31 -0.77 -8.70
C LEU A 62 -6.46 -1.35 -7.57
N MET A 63 -6.40 -2.68 -7.45
CA MET A 63 -5.55 -3.35 -6.47
C MET A 63 -4.05 -3.10 -6.75
N VAL A 64 -3.63 -3.20 -8.01
CA VAL A 64 -2.26 -2.86 -8.44
C VAL A 64 -1.91 -1.43 -8.06
N MET A 65 -2.81 -0.48 -8.35
CA MET A 65 -2.66 0.93 -7.97
C MET A 65 -2.49 1.11 -6.45
N CYS A 66 -3.32 0.43 -5.66
CA CYS A 66 -3.23 0.50 -4.20
C CYS A 66 -1.89 -0.03 -3.68
N ILE A 67 -1.44 -1.17 -4.19
CA ILE A 67 -0.15 -1.77 -3.81
C ILE A 67 1.01 -0.84 -4.20
N GLN A 68 0.96 -0.27 -5.39
CA GLN A 68 1.93 0.72 -5.87
C GLN A 68 2.03 1.93 -4.92
N ILE A 69 0.91 2.54 -4.54
CA ILE A 69 0.90 3.71 -3.64
C ILE A 69 1.46 3.36 -2.27
N ARG A 70 1.10 2.19 -1.72
CA ARG A 70 1.61 1.70 -0.42
C ARG A 70 3.11 1.43 -0.48
N CYS A 71 3.59 0.82 -1.55
CA CYS A 71 5.02 0.57 -1.76
C CYS A 71 5.80 1.89 -1.84
N PHE A 72 5.30 2.86 -2.59
CA PHE A 72 5.95 4.16 -2.71
C PHE A 72 6.01 4.93 -1.39
N TYR A 73 4.94 4.87 -0.59
CA TYR A 73 4.93 5.46 0.75
C TYR A 73 6.03 4.88 1.64
N GLU A 74 6.19 3.56 1.65
CA GLU A 74 7.23 2.89 2.42
C GLU A 74 8.62 3.27 1.92
N ILE A 75 8.82 3.32 0.60
CA ILE A 75 10.10 3.70 0.00
C ILE A 75 10.48 5.15 0.35
N ILE A 76 9.55 6.10 0.26
CA ILE A 76 9.79 7.47 0.72
C ILE A 76 10.12 7.48 2.21
N ALA A 77 9.37 6.75 3.03
CA ALA A 77 9.58 6.72 4.47
C ALA A 77 10.99 6.22 4.83
N VAL A 78 11.48 5.19 4.14
CA VAL A 78 12.85 4.69 4.26
C VAL A 78 13.87 5.72 3.77
N GLY A 79 13.64 6.33 2.59
CA GLY A 79 14.50 7.37 2.05
C GLY A 79 14.64 8.55 3.00
N HIS A 80 13.55 9.00 3.61
CA HIS A 80 13.53 10.11 4.56
C HIS A 80 14.20 9.74 5.90
N LYS A 81 14.10 8.48 6.34
CA LYS A 81 14.80 8.00 7.54
C LYS A 81 16.32 8.12 7.41
N LYS A 82 16.87 7.95 6.20
CA LYS A 82 18.30 8.09 5.91
C LYS A 82 18.80 9.54 5.99
N TYR A 83 17.93 10.52 5.72
CA TYR A 83 18.27 11.96 5.73
C TYR A 83 17.54 12.72 6.85
N ARG A 84 17.24 12.03 7.96
CA ARG A 84 16.45 12.55 9.09
C ARG A 84 17.06 13.80 9.72
N GLU A 85 18.38 13.92 9.67
CA GLU A 85 19.13 15.02 10.30
C GLU A 85 18.86 16.37 9.60
N GLU A 86 18.45 16.36 8.33
CA GLU A 86 18.33 17.57 7.50
C GLU A 86 16.93 18.23 7.51
N ASN A 87 15.95 17.65 8.24
CA ASN A 87 14.62 18.20 8.53
C ASN A 87 14.00 19.08 7.40
N LEU A 88 13.78 18.51 6.22
CA LEU A 88 13.11 19.18 5.09
C LEU A 88 11.63 18.77 5.00
N PRO A 89 10.69 19.49 5.67
CA PRO A 89 9.28 19.07 5.74
C PRO A 89 8.57 19.10 4.38
N PHE A 90 8.94 20.01 3.48
CA PHE A 90 8.31 20.16 2.16
C PHE A 90 8.69 19.07 1.15
N PHE A 91 9.77 18.32 1.40
CA PHE A 91 10.21 17.28 0.46
C PHE A 91 9.21 16.12 0.35
N ARG A 92 8.47 15.83 1.43
CA ARG A 92 7.44 14.80 1.41
C ARG A 92 6.31 15.14 0.43
N SER A 93 5.74 16.34 0.54
CA SER A 93 4.65 16.80 -0.33
C SER A 93 5.10 16.90 -1.79
N LEU A 94 6.36 17.29 -2.02
CA LEU A 94 6.94 17.35 -3.36
C LEU A 94 7.00 15.97 -4.03
N SER A 95 7.55 14.97 -3.34
CA SER A 95 7.69 13.61 -3.90
C SER A 95 6.33 12.94 -4.16
N TRP A 96 5.33 13.21 -3.31
CA TRP A 96 3.94 12.80 -3.57
C TRP A 96 3.35 13.48 -4.81
N SER A 97 3.66 14.75 -5.04
CA SER A 97 3.22 15.48 -6.24
C SER A 97 3.82 14.88 -7.52
N PHE A 98 5.11 14.49 -7.49
CA PHE A 98 5.73 13.80 -8.63
C PHE A 98 5.09 12.45 -8.93
N VAL A 99 4.75 11.65 -7.92
CA VAL A 99 4.03 10.40 -8.14
C VAL A 99 2.65 10.63 -8.72
N ALA A 100 1.90 11.58 -8.17
CA ALA A 100 0.59 11.92 -8.72
C ALA A 100 0.68 12.31 -10.20
N THR A 101 1.65 13.16 -10.56
CA THR A 101 1.85 13.59 -11.96
C THR A 101 2.24 12.44 -12.88
N VAL A 102 3.22 11.61 -12.51
CA VAL A 102 3.69 10.51 -13.36
C VAL A 102 2.64 9.41 -13.48
N ASN A 103 1.92 9.12 -12.40
CA ASN A 103 0.81 8.19 -12.41
C ASN A 103 -0.33 8.73 -13.30
N TYR A 104 -0.70 10.01 -13.18
CA TYR A 104 -1.69 10.63 -14.05
C TYR A 104 -1.29 10.60 -15.53
N PHE A 105 -0.02 10.84 -15.87
CA PHE A 105 0.47 10.78 -17.24
C PHE A 105 0.38 9.37 -17.85
N LEU A 106 0.92 8.36 -17.16
CA LEU A 106 0.98 6.98 -17.67
C LEU A 106 -0.39 6.30 -17.68
N TYR A 107 -1.20 6.51 -16.64
CA TYR A 107 -2.56 5.97 -16.58
C TYR A 107 -3.53 6.76 -17.46
N GLY A 108 -3.28 8.05 -17.70
CA GLY A 108 -4.12 8.88 -18.56
C GLY A 108 -4.22 8.33 -19.98
N GLU A 109 -3.09 7.96 -20.61
CA GLU A 109 -3.14 7.35 -21.96
C GLU A 109 -3.81 5.98 -21.97
N SER A 110 -3.47 5.11 -21.01
CA SER A 110 -4.06 3.76 -20.97
C SER A 110 -5.55 3.77 -20.62
N LEU A 111 -5.95 4.50 -19.57
CA LEU A 111 -7.36 4.61 -19.19
C LEU A 111 -8.20 5.29 -20.27
N SER A 112 -7.65 6.30 -20.97
CA SER A 112 -8.39 6.99 -22.04
C SER A 112 -8.77 6.07 -23.20
N GLN A 113 -8.05 4.97 -23.45
CA GLN A 113 -8.38 4.00 -24.50
C GLN A 113 -9.44 2.99 -24.03
N TYR A 114 -9.38 2.53 -22.78
CA TYR A 114 -10.32 1.53 -22.25
C TYR A 114 -11.65 2.13 -21.77
N PHE A 115 -11.65 3.37 -21.27
CA PHE A 115 -12.85 4.02 -20.77
C PHE A 115 -13.72 4.67 -21.86
N GLN A 116 -13.31 4.72 -23.15
CA GLN A 116 -14.16 5.34 -24.19
C GLN A 116 -15.58 4.73 -24.25
N ASN A 117 -15.71 3.45 -23.92
CA ASN A 117 -17.00 2.74 -23.91
C ASN A 117 -17.87 3.02 -22.66
N PHE A 118 -17.27 3.44 -21.54
CA PHE A 118 -18.00 3.74 -20.29
C PHE A 118 -18.14 5.25 -20.02
N LEU A 119 -17.16 6.06 -20.42
CA LEU A 119 -17.07 7.50 -20.16
C LEU A 119 -17.92 8.37 -21.10
N GLN A 120 -18.49 7.81 -22.18
CA GLN A 120 -19.42 8.55 -23.05
C GLN A 120 -20.69 9.04 -22.32
N LYS A 121 -20.96 8.54 -21.11
CA LYS A 121 -22.14 8.92 -20.31
C LYS A 121 -21.95 10.14 -19.39
N ASP A 122 -20.70 10.56 -19.13
CA ASP A 122 -20.42 11.65 -18.18
C ASP A 122 -19.77 12.86 -18.88
N GLU A 123 -20.55 13.94 -19.09
CA GLU A 123 -20.12 15.19 -19.75
C GLU A 123 -18.92 15.88 -19.09
N ILE A 124 -18.67 15.65 -17.80
CA ILE A 124 -17.63 16.33 -17.02
C ILE A 124 -16.24 15.71 -17.25
N LEU A 125 -16.17 14.41 -17.59
CA LEU A 125 -14.92 13.67 -17.75
C LEU A 125 -14.37 13.69 -19.19
N GLN A 126 -15.20 14.07 -20.17
CA GLN A 126 -14.80 14.21 -21.58
C GLN A 126 -13.66 15.21 -21.84
N PRO A 127 -13.65 16.44 -21.28
CA PRO A 127 -12.56 17.38 -21.53
C PRO A 127 -11.25 16.92 -20.87
N LEU A 128 -11.32 16.21 -19.74
CA LEU A 128 -10.14 15.72 -19.03
C LEU A 128 -9.40 14.63 -19.83
N ALA A 129 -10.14 13.76 -20.51
CA ALA A 129 -9.57 12.75 -21.41
C ALA A 129 -9.09 13.36 -22.75
N SER A 130 -9.82 14.33 -23.31
CA SER A 130 -9.43 14.98 -24.57
C SER A 130 -8.15 15.81 -24.48
N TYR A 131 -7.94 16.53 -23.37
CA TYR A 131 -6.76 17.40 -23.18
C TYR A 131 -5.66 16.79 -22.30
N HIS A 132 -5.68 15.47 -22.07
CA HIS A 132 -4.81 14.81 -21.07
C HIS A 132 -3.31 15.12 -21.26
N ARG A 133 -2.81 15.21 -22.52
CA ARG A 133 -1.39 15.50 -22.81
C ARG A 133 -0.99 16.89 -22.34
N PHE A 134 -1.85 17.88 -22.59
CA PHE A 134 -1.59 19.26 -22.19
C PHE A 134 -1.61 19.41 -20.67
N ILE A 135 -2.60 18.80 -20.01
CA ILE A 135 -2.74 18.83 -18.55
C ILE A 135 -1.55 18.14 -17.88
N SER A 136 -1.12 16.99 -18.38
CA SER A 136 0.04 16.27 -17.85
C SER A 136 1.33 17.10 -17.99
N PHE A 137 1.51 17.79 -19.11
CA PHE A 137 2.64 18.69 -19.32
C PHE A 137 2.64 19.86 -18.33
N MET A 138 1.48 20.50 -18.11
CA MET A 138 1.34 21.56 -17.11
C MET A 138 1.60 21.07 -15.68
N MET A 139 1.09 19.89 -15.31
CA MET A 139 1.35 19.28 -13.99
C MET A 139 2.83 18.95 -13.80
N TYR A 140 3.53 18.49 -14.84
CA TYR A 140 4.96 18.25 -14.78
C TYR A 140 5.77 19.53 -14.57
N LEU A 141 5.46 20.59 -15.33
CA LEU A 141 6.07 21.91 -15.14
C LEU A 141 5.83 22.45 -13.73
N CYS A 142 4.60 22.33 -13.21
CA CYS A 142 4.26 22.74 -11.86
C CYS A 142 5.10 21.99 -10.81
N CYS A 143 5.22 20.67 -10.91
CA CYS A 143 6.06 19.87 -10.01
C CYS A 143 7.54 20.28 -10.07
N PHE A 144 8.05 20.59 -11.26
CA PHE A 144 9.42 21.06 -11.42
C PHE A 144 9.63 22.44 -10.79
N VAL A 145 8.71 23.39 -11.00
CA VAL A 145 8.77 24.72 -10.36
C VAL A 145 8.67 24.60 -8.83
N LEU A 146 7.76 23.76 -8.31
CA LEU A 146 7.64 23.51 -6.88
C LEU A 146 8.92 22.91 -6.28
N PHE A 147 9.62 22.06 -7.03
CA PHE A 147 10.94 21.56 -6.63
C PHE A 147 11.93 22.72 -6.53
N VAL A 148 12.02 23.56 -7.58
CA VAL A 148 12.91 24.72 -7.63
C VAL A 148 12.67 25.66 -6.44
N LEU A 149 11.40 25.94 -6.11
CA LEU A 149 11.03 26.81 -4.98
C LEU A 149 11.35 26.20 -3.61
N THR A 150 11.48 24.87 -3.51
CA THR A 150 11.80 24.14 -2.28
C THR A 150 13.31 24.09 -1.99
N LEU A 151 14.16 24.55 -2.92
CA LEU A 151 15.61 24.56 -2.72
C LEU A 151 16.02 25.47 -1.55
N LYS A 152 16.79 24.92 -0.61
CA LYS A 152 17.30 25.65 0.56
C LYS A 152 18.83 25.75 0.50
N LYS A 153 19.35 26.97 0.69
CA LYS A 153 20.79 27.23 0.73
C LYS A 153 21.45 26.42 1.87
N GLY A 154 22.51 25.69 1.52
CA GLY A 154 23.27 24.84 2.44
C GLY A 154 23.12 23.33 2.16
N TYR A 155 22.01 22.90 1.54
CA TYR A 155 21.69 21.48 1.35
C TYR A 155 21.48 21.06 -0.10
N TYR A 156 21.94 21.87 -1.06
CA TYR A 156 21.65 21.67 -2.48
C TYR A 156 22.04 20.27 -2.98
N MET A 157 23.24 19.79 -2.65
CA MET A 157 23.70 18.48 -3.11
C MET A 157 22.83 17.33 -2.59
N VAL A 158 22.40 17.41 -1.32
CA VAL A 158 21.53 16.40 -0.70
C VAL A 158 20.13 16.45 -1.31
N GLN A 159 19.57 17.65 -1.51
CA GLN A 159 18.25 17.82 -2.14
C GLN A 159 18.22 17.30 -3.58
N PHE A 160 19.25 17.61 -4.38
CA PHE A 160 19.37 17.10 -5.75
C PHE A 160 19.59 15.58 -5.80
N ALA A 161 20.43 15.04 -4.91
CA ALA A 161 20.65 13.59 -4.85
C ALA A 161 19.36 12.84 -4.46
N LEU A 162 18.62 13.36 -3.47
CA LEU A 162 17.35 12.78 -3.04
C LEU A 162 16.27 12.92 -4.12
N PHE A 163 16.22 14.06 -4.81
CA PHE A 163 15.35 14.27 -5.97
C PHE A 163 15.61 13.23 -7.06
N GLY A 164 16.88 13.08 -7.50
CA GLY A 164 17.25 12.09 -8.50
C GLY A 164 16.91 10.66 -8.07
N TRP A 165 17.19 10.30 -6.81
CA TRP A 165 16.84 9.00 -6.26
C TRP A 165 15.34 8.72 -6.30
N THR A 166 14.51 9.69 -5.88
CA THR A 166 13.05 9.55 -5.97
C THR A 166 12.58 9.45 -7.42
N HIS A 167 13.16 10.21 -8.34
CA HIS A 167 12.77 10.20 -9.75
C HIS A 167 13.03 8.83 -10.40
N ILE A 168 14.19 8.22 -10.12
CA ILE A 168 14.54 6.88 -10.59
C ILE A 168 13.55 5.84 -10.07
N ILE A 169 13.20 5.91 -8.79
CA ILE A 169 12.26 4.97 -8.15
C ILE A 169 10.86 5.12 -8.70
N ILE A 170 10.39 6.35 -8.91
CA ILE A 170 9.08 6.61 -9.49
C ILE A 170 9.04 6.04 -10.92
N LEU A 171 10.07 6.28 -11.73
CA LEU A 171 10.13 5.73 -13.08
C LEU A 171 10.10 4.20 -13.07
N LEU A 172 10.93 3.56 -12.25
CA LEU A 172 10.98 2.10 -12.14
C LEU A 172 9.63 1.55 -11.65
N LEU A 173 9.06 2.15 -10.60
CA LEU A 173 7.86 1.64 -9.94
C LEU A 173 6.60 1.84 -10.77
N VAL A 174 6.47 2.98 -11.45
CA VAL A 174 5.30 3.26 -12.28
C VAL A 174 5.38 2.49 -13.61
N ALA A 175 6.56 2.39 -14.24
CA ALA A 175 6.72 1.61 -15.47
C ALA A 175 6.33 0.14 -15.28
N GLN A 176 6.83 -0.51 -14.23
CA GLN A 176 6.47 -1.91 -13.95
C GLN A 176 4.97 -2.10 -13.67
N SER A 177 4.35 -1.15 -12.94
CA SER A 177 2.90 -1.23 -12.67
C SER A 177 2.06 -1.05 -13.93
N HIS A 178 2.50 -0.17 -14.84
CA HIS A 178 1.83 0.12 -16.09
C HIS A 178 1.87 -1.11 -17.02
N LEU A 179 3.04 -1.73 -17.18
CA LEU A 179 3.19 -2.97 -17.95
C LEU A 179 2.35 -4.11 -17.39
N MET A 180 2.27 -4.25 -16.06
CA MET A 180 1.42 -5.28 -15.44
C MET A 180 -0.07 -5.05 -15.75
N ILE A 181 -0.51 -3.79 -15.81
CA ILE A 181 -1.89 -3.46 -16.16
C ILE A 181 -2.19 -3.73 -17.63
N GLN A 182 -1.26 -3.41 -18.53
CA GLN A 182 -1.40 -3.77 -19.95
C GLN A 182 -1.56 -5.28 -20.12
N ASN A 183 -0.75 -6.08 -19.41
CA ASN A 183 -0.88 -7.53 -19.41
C ASN A 183 -2.26 -8.00 -18.88
N ILE A 184 -2.77 -7.42 -17.80
CA ILE A 184 -4.10 -7.76 -17.25
C ILE A 184 -5.22 -7.49 -18.28
N PHE A 185 -5.08 -6.45 -19.10
CA PHE A 185 -6.06 -6.12 -20.13
C PHE A 185 -5.93 -6.93 -21.42
N GLU A 186 -4.71 -7.33 -21.83
CA GLU A 186 -4.50 -8.19 -23.00
C GLU A 186 -4.90 -9.65 -22.73
N GLY A 187 -4.84 -10.10 -21.48
CA GLY A 187 -5.36 -11.42 -21.07
C GLY A 187 -4.92 -11.80 -19.65
N LEU A 188 -5.89 -12.13 -18.79
CA LEU A 188 -5.63 -12.60 -17.42
C LEU A 188 -5.05 -14.01 -17.35
N ILE A 189 -5.30 -14.81 -18.39
CA ILE A 189 -4.81 -16.16 -18.58
C ILE A 189 -4.33 -16.21 -20.03
N TRP A 190 -3.09 -16.65 -20.23
CA TRP A 190 -2.57 -16.95 -21.57
C TRP A 190 -3.29 -18.16 -22.17
#